data_AF-A0A918I8V3-F1
#
_entry.id   AF-A0A918I8V3-F1
#
_cell.length_a   1.000
_cell.length_b   1.000
_cell.length_c   1.000
_cell.angle_alpha   90.00
_cell.angle_beta   90.00
_cell.angle_gamma   90.00
#
_symmetry.space_group_name_H-M   'P 1'
#
loop_
_entity.id
_entity.type
_entity.pdbx_description
1 polymer ?
#
loop_
_entity_poly.entity_id
_entity_poly.type
_entity_poly.pdbx_seq_one_letter_code
_entity_poly.pdbx_strand_id
1 'polypeptide(L)'
;MKRAWKTSVTPGTRGRHALTSCGAATQRTYKTIAYDARQSHPMSAEPLRFDTKIAVLLRADLEPWQRLNVTAFLVSGLGTTVPEVIGEPYEDADGVSYLPMFRQPVLVFEGSKETLEAAHDRALSRALPRAVFTSDLFATGNDRDNRAAVRAVPTAELDLVGLAVHGPRNGVDKVLKGARMHP
;
A
#
# COMPACT_ATOMS: atom_id res chain seq x y z
N MET A 1 3.83 -19.72 47.47
CA MET A 1 4.15 -20.90 46.63
C MET A 1 4.31 -20.41 45.19
N LYS A 2 5.50 -19.95 44.76
CA LYS A 2 6.58 -20.63 43.99
C LYS A 2 6.14 -21.39 42.72
N ARG A 3 6.46 -20.81 41.55
CA ARG A 3 7.28 -21.30 40.40
C ARG A 3 6.86 -20.49 39.15
N ALA A 4 7.62 -19.55 38.57
CA ALA A 4 8.98 -19.58 37.99
C ALA A 4 9.13 -20.59 36.83
N TRP A 5 9.01 -20.12 35.59
CA TRP A 5 9.56 -20.81 34.41
C TRP A 5 10.83 -20.09 33.96
N LYS A 6 11.89 -20.88 33.78
CA LYS A 6 13.28 -20.48 33.56
C LYS A 6 13.57 -20.16 32.10
N THR A 7 14.44 -19.18 31.90
CA THR A 7 15.27 -18.96 30.71
C THR A 7 16.28 -20.10 30.51
N SER A 8 16.62 -20.37 29.25
CA SER A 8 17.76 -21.20 28.85
C SER A 8 18.51 -20.49 27.73
N VAL A 9 19.83 -20.35 27.89
CA VAL A 9 20.76 -19.65 26.99
C VAL A 9 21.99 -20.54 26.76
N THR A 10 22.48 -20.54 25.51
CA THR A 10 23.87 -20.81 24.99
C THR A 10 24.37 -22.27 24.80
N PRO A 11 25.42 -22.55 23.96
CA PRO A 11 26.07 -21.76 22.88
C PRO A 11 26.44 -22.51 21.55
N GLY A 12 26.56 -21.73 20.46
CA GLY A 12 27.56 -21.70 19.36
C GLY A 12 28.19 -22.93 18.67
N THR A 13 28.25 -22.88 17.33
CA THR A 13 29.46 -23.29 16.55
C THR A 13 29.64 -22.40 15.31
N ARG A 14 30.88 -21.97 15.04
CA ARG A 14 31.31 -21.14 13.91
C ARG A 14 31.66 -22.00 12.68
N GLY A 15 31.43 -21.45 11.48
CA GLY A 15 32.35 -21.63 10.36
C GLY A 15 31.72 -21.79 8.97
N ARG A 16 31.66 -20.71 8.19
CA ARG A 16 32.47 -20.52 6.97
C ARG A 16 32.05 -19.25 6.23
N HIS A 17 33.02 -18.40 5.91
CA HIS A 17 32.89 -17.25 5.03
C HIS A 17 32.66 -17.70 3.58
N ALA A 18 31.77 -17.00 2.88
CA ALA A 18 31.90 -16.74 1.45
C ALA A 18 31.36 -15.34 1.16
N LEU A 19 32.17 -14.57 0.46
CA LEU A 19 32.01 -13.17 0.10
C LEU A 19 31.07 -12.99 -1.11
N THR A 20 30.34 -11.87 -1.08
CA THR A 20 29.93 -11.01 -2.20
C THR A 20 29.04 -11.58 -3.33
N SER A 21 27.81 -11.08 -3.45
CA SER A 21 27.47 -10.21 -4.59
C SER A 21 26.21 -9.38 -4.33
N CYS A 22 26.29 -8.12 -4.75
CA CYS A 22 25.22 -7.17 -4.86
C CYS A 22 24.26 -7.62 -5.98
N GLY A 23 22.94 -7.56 -5.77
CA GLY A 23 21.97 -7.87 -6.81
C GLY A 23 20.53 -7.62 -6.36
N ALA A 24 19.93 -6.59 -6.94
CA ALA A 24 18.53 -6.19 -6.97
C ALA A 24 17.51 -7.07 -6.22
N ALA A 25 16.81 -6.46 -5.25
CA ALA A 25 15.58 -7.01 -4.70
C ALA A 25 14.50 -7.07 -5.79
N THR A 26 14.39 -8.21 -6.45
CA THR A 26 13.33 -8.51 -7.41
C THR A 26 11.99 -8.53 -6.67
N GLN A 27 11.03 -7.78 -7.21
CA GLN A 27 9.63 -7.75 -6.78
C GLN A 27 9.12 -9.18 -6.56
N ARG A 28 8.78 -9.52 -5.32
CA ARG A 28 7.88 -10.65 -5.07
C ARG A 28 6.55 -10.29 -5.71
N THR A 29 6.17 -11.03 -6.75
CA THR A 29 4.86 -10.94 -7.38
C THR A 29 3.78 -11.11 -6.32
N TYR A 30 2.77 -10.24 -6.31
CA TYR A 30 1.65 -10.24 -5.35
C TYR A 30 0.81 -11.54 -5.35
N LYS A 31 1.10 -12.47 -6.26
CA LYS A 31 0.57 -13.82 -6.28
C LYS A 31 1.60 -14.76 -5.64
N THR A 32 1.41 -15.08 -4.37
CA THR A 32 2.14 -16.20 -3.72
C THR A 32 1.62 -17.49 -4.34
N ILE A 33 2.38 -18.11 -5.24
CA ILE A 33 1.97 -19.37 -5.88
C ILE A 33 2.19 -20.52 -4.89
N ALA A 34 1.08 -21.06 -4.39
CA ALA A 34 0.96 -22.47 -4.01
C ALA A 34 -0.31 -22.98 -4.69
N TYR A 35 -0.21 -23.34 -5.98
CA TYR A 35 -1.33 -23.94 -6.71
C TYR A 35 -1.14 -25.45 -6.74
N ASP A 36 -2.00 -26.16 -6.01
CA ASP A 36 -2.08 -27.61 -6.06
C ASP A 36 -2.63 -28.02 -7.43
N ALA A 37 -1.86 -28.84 -8.13
CA ALA A 37 -2.05 -29.14 -9.54
C ALA A 37 -3.17 -30.17 -9.75
N ARG A 38 -4.42 -29.71 -9.93
CA ARG A 38 -5.43 -30.49 -10.63
C ARG A 38 -6.12 -29.64 -11.71
N GLN A 39 -5.64 -29.84 -12.93
CA GLN A 39 -6.17 -29.40 -14.23
C GLN A 39 -6.32 -27.88 -14.41
N SER A 40 -5.28 -27.23 -14.95
CA SER A 40 -5.40 -25.89 -15.52
C SER A 40 -4.83 -25.83 -16.93
N HIS A 41 -5.65 -25.33 -17.85
CA HIS A 41 -5.26 -24.85 -19.17
C HIS A 41 -4.13 -23.82 -19.02
N PRO A 42 -3.12 -23.76 -19.91
CA PRO A 42 -2.02 -22.83 -19.77
C PRO A 42 -2.52 -21.39 -19.99
N MET A 43 -2.87 -20.72 -18.89
CA MET A 43 -3.03 -19.26 -18.85
C MET A 43 -1.69 -18.65 -19.27
N SER A 44 -1.70 -17.84 -20.34
CA SER A 44 -0.56 -17.11 -20.88
C SER A 44 0.28 -16.49 -19.75
N ALA A 45 1.49 -17.01 -19.57
CA ALA A 45 2.36 -16.72 -18.43
C ALA A 45 3.22 -15.46 -18.62
N GLU A 46 2.78 -14.50 -19.44
CA GLU A 46 3.46 -13.21 -19.50
C GLU A 46 3.06 -12.37 -18.28
N PRO A 47 4.03 -11.86 -17.48
CA PRO A 47 3.71 -10.97 -16.38
C PRO A 47 3.10 -9.69 -16.94
N LEU A 48 1.81 -9.46 -16.65
CA LEU A 48 1.16 -8.17 -16.95
C LEU A 48 1.97 -7.04 -16.29
N ARG A 49 2.67 -6.27 -17.11
CA ARG A 49 3.52 -5.16 -16.67
C ARG A 49 2.76 -3.86 -16.88
N PHE A 50 2.50 -3.16 -15.78
CA PHE A 50 1.87 -1.84 -15.80
C PHE A 50 2.94 -0.75 -15.78
N ASP A 51 2.84 0.20 -16.72
CA ASP A 51 3.70 1.40 -16.76
C ASP A 51 3.37 2.39 -15.64
N THR A 52 2.19 2.26 -15.05
CA THR A 52 1.75 3.00 -13.87
C THR A 52 1.76 2.12 -12.61
N LYS A 53 1.61 2.77 -11.47
CA LYS A 53 1.59 2.14 -10.14
C LYS A 53 0.56 2.86 -9.27
N ILE A 54 -0.21 2.09 -8.51
CA ILE A 54 -0.99 2.59 -7.38
C ILE A 54 -0.20 2.26 -6.11
N ALA A 55 -0.01 3.27 -5.25
CA ALA A 55 0.56 3.04 -3.94
C ALA A 55 -0.22 3.77 -2.86
N VAL A 56 -0.28 3.13 -1.69
CA VAL A 56 -0.82 3.68 -0.45
C VAL A 56 0.32 3.73 0.54
N LEU A 57 0.51 4.86 1.21
CA LEU A 57 1.43 5.03 2.33
C LEU A 57 0.62 5.33 3.59
N LEU A 58 0.81 4.55 4.64
CA LEU A 58 0.12 4.68 5.92
C LEU A 58 1.11 5.10 7.02
N ARG A 59 0.61 5.84 8.02
CA ARG A 59 1.41 6.16 9.20
C ARG A 59 1.60 4.90 10.05
N ALA A 60 2.83 4.66 10.48
CA ALA A 60 3.23 3.41 11.12
C ALA A 60 2.67 3.22 12.54
N ASP A 61 2.06 4.24 13.14
CA ASP A 61 1.45 4.22 14.48
C ASP A 61 -0.06 3.90 14.46
N LEU A 62 -0.66 3.70 13.28
CA LEU A 62 -2.08 3.36 13.18
C LEU A 62 -2.37 1.94 13.68
N GLU A 63 -3.51 1.78 14.35
CA GLU A 63 -4.07 0.48 14.69
C GLU A 63 -4.45 -0.31 13.42
N PRO A 64 -4.43 -1.66 13.44
CA PRO A 64 -4.71 -2.48 12.26
C PRO A 64 -6.04 -2.13 11.58
N TRP A 65 -7.11 -1.89 12.35
CA TRP A 65 -8.41 -1.53 11.79
C TRP A 65 -8.41 -0.13 11.16
N GLN A 66 -7.65 0.82 11.71
CA GLN A 66 -7.50 2.16 11.14
C GLN A 66 -6.80 2.10 9.79
N ARG A 67 -5.75 1.27 9.67
CA ARG A 67 -5.04 1.05 8.41
C ARG A 67 -5.97 0.55 7.29
N LEU A 68 -6.82 -0.42 7.62
CA LEU A 68 -7.80 -0.97 6.68
C LEU A 68 -8.80 0.10 6.24
N ASN A 69 -9.35 0.85 7.20
CA ASN A 69 -10.30 1.93 6.94
C ASN A 69 -9.69 3.03 6.06
N VAL A 70 -8.52 3.54 6.45
CA VAL A 70 -7.79 4.59 5.72
C VAL A 70 -7.48 4.12 4.30
N THR A 71 -7.00 2.89 4.12
CA THR A 71 -6.73 2.33 2.78
C THR A 71 -7.99 2.32 1.92
N ALA A 72 -9.12 1.85 2.46
CA ALA A 72 -10.39 1.79 1.73
C ALA A 72 -10.86 3.17 1.26
N PHE A 73 -10.78 4.19 2.12
CA PHE A 73 -11.12 5.56 1.76
C PHE A 73 -10.16 6.17 0.73
N LEU A 74 -8.86 5.95 0.89
CA LEU A 74 -7.85 6.53 0.00
C LEU A 74 -7.98 6.02 -1.43
N VAL A 75 -8.24 4.72 -1.61
CA VAL A 75 -8.31 4.14 -2.94
C VAL A 75 -9.64 4.41 -3.64
N SER A 76 -10.74 4.64 -2.89
CA SER A 76 -12.05 4.90 -3.49
C SER A 76 -12.07 6.15 -4.38
N GLY A 77 -11.24 7.16 -4.07
CA GLY A 77 -11.12 8.38 -4.87
C GLY A 77 -10.35 8.22 -6.19
N LEU A 78 -9.58 7.14 -6.36
CA LEU A 78 -8.76 6.95 -7.57
C LEU A 78 -9.60 6.50 -8.77
N GLY A 79 -10.51 5.54 -8.58
CA GLY A 79 -11.28 4.94 -9.67
C GLY A 79 -12.17 5.92 -10.44
N THR A 80 -12.70 6.94 -9.76
CA THR A 80 -13.57 7.95 -10.36
C THR A 80 -12.80 9.01 -11.14
N THR A 81 -11.58 9.33 -10.71
CA THR A 81 -10.73 10.38 -11.32
C THR A 81 -9.80 9.81 -12.39
N VAL A 82 -9.46 8.53 -12.28
CA VAL A 82 -8.53 7.82 -13.15
C VAL A 82 -9.21 6.55 -13.66
N PRO A 83 -10.18 6.64 -14.59
CA PRO A 83 -10.96 5.49 -15.01
C PRO A 83 -10.10 4.33 -15.53
N GLU A 84 -8.90 4.62 -16.07
CA GLU A 84 -8.00 3.59 -16.59
C GLU A 84 -7.44 2.65 -15.52
N VAL A 85 -7.64 2.92 -14.21
CA VAL A 85 -7.24 1.97 -13.16
C VAL A 85 -8.31 0.92 -12.86
N ILE A 86 -9.55 1.14 -13.29
CA ILE A 86 -10.67 0.23 -13.10
C ILE A 86 -10.70 -0.78 -14.25
N GLY A 87 -10.92 -2.05 -13.91
CA GLY A 87 -11.08 -3.13 -14.88
C GLY A 87 -12.54 -3.33 -15.30
N GLU A 88 -12.83 -4.52 -15.82
CA GLU A 88 -14.18 -4.94 -16.18
C GLU A 88 -14.94 -5.52 -14.97
N PRO A 89 -16.28 -5.55 -15.00
CA PRO A 89 -17.07 -6.31 -14.05
C PRO A 89 -16.58 -7.75 -13.95
N TYR A 90 -16.58 -8.27 -12.73
CA TYR A 90 -16.24 -9.67 -12.49
C TYR A 90 -17.49 -10.50 -12.73
N GLU A 91 -17.35 -11.71 -13.23
CA GLU A 91 -18.45 -12.64 -13.44
C GLU A 91 -18.03 -14.00 -12.87
N ASP A 92 -18.91 -14.63 -12.09
CA ASP A 92 -18.66 -15.99 -11.63
C ASP A 92 -19.11 -17.03 -12.67
N ALA A 93 -18.89 -18.31 -12.36
CA ALA A 93 -19.22 -19.40 -13.28
C ALA A 93 -20.73 -19.54 -13.56
N ASP A 94 -21.59 -18.93 -12.73
CA ASP A 94 -23.05 -18.97 -12.87
C ASP A 94 -23.59 -17.73 -13.60
N GLY A 95 -22.72 -16.83 -14.05
CA GLY A 95 -23.10 -15.60 -14.74
C GLY A 95 -23.53 -14.47 -13.82
N VAL A 96 -23.28 -14.56 -12.50
CA VAL A 96 -23.56 -13.46 -11.58
C VAL A 96 -22.47 -12.41 -11.74
N SER A 97 -22.88 -11.18 -12.09
CA SER A 97 -21.96 -10.05 -12.21
C SER A 97 -21.67 -9.38 -10.86
N TYR A 98 -20.42 -8.98 -10.67
CA TYR A 98 -19.89 -8.24 -9.52
C TYR A 98 -19.25 -6.93 -9.98
N LEU A 99 -19.03 -6.01 -9.04
CA LEU A 99 -18.42 -4.71 -9.33
C LEU A 99 -17.02 -4.85 -9.94
N PRO A 100 -16.64 -3.98 -10.88
CA PRO A 100 -15.26 -3.89 -11.34
C PRO A 100 -14.35 -3.42 -10.21
N MET A 101 -13.11 -3.91 -10.19
CA MET A 101 -12.07 -3.55 -9.23
C MET A 101 -10.82 -3.04 -9.95
N PHE A 102 -9.79 -2.63 -9.20
CA PHE A 102 -8.54 -2.20 -9.83
C PHE A 102 -7.94 -3.31 -10.69
N ARG A 103 -7.63 -2.97 -11.94
CA ARG A 103 -6.96 -3.88 -12.86
C ARG A 103 -5.45 -4.02 -12.62
N GLN A 104 -4.89 -3.19 -11.74
CA GLN A 104 -3.48 -3.23 -11.34
C GLN A 104 -3.33 -3.30 -9.81
N PRO A 105 -2.24 -3.90 -9.29
CA PRO A 105 -2.04 -4.04 -7.86
C PRO A 105 -1.94 -2.70 -7.11
N VAL A 106 -2.52 -2.65 -5.91
CA VAL A 106 -2.29 -1.57 -4.94
C VAL A 106 -1.15 -1.99 -4.02
N LEU A 107 -0.04 -1.24 -4.04
CA LEU A 107 1.11 -1.50 -3.17
C LEU A 107 1.02 -0.68 -1.88
N VAL A 108 0.96 -1.34 -0.73
CA VAL A 108 0.75 -0.69 0.57
C VAL A 108 2.07 -0.58 1.34
N PHE A 109 2.41 0.64 1.74
CA PHE A 109 3.63 0.99 2.46
C PHE A 109 3.29 1.59 3.81
N GLU A 110 4.26 1.59 4.71
CA GLU A 110 4.19 2.31 5.98
C GLU A 110 5.43 3.19 6.19
N GLY A 111 5.24 4.27 6.94
CA GLY A 111 6.30 5.23 7.26
C GLY A 111 5.97 6.10 8.47
N SER A 112 6.94 6.92 8.89
CA SER A 112 6.73 7.92 9.94
C SER A 112 5.87 9.08 9.43
N LYS A 113 5.46 9.99 10.34
CA LYS A 113 4.80 11.24 9.99
C LYS A 113 5.63 12.07 8.99
N GLU A 114 6.92 12.21 9.24
CA GLU A 114 7.85 12.97 8.40
C GLU A 114 8.00 12.32 7.01
N THR A 115 7.89 10.99 6.95
CA THR A 115 7.90 10.25 5.68
C THR A 115 6.66 10.58 4.86
N LEU A 116 5.49 10.69 5.49
CA LEU A 116 4.24 11.09 4.86
C LEU A 116 4.27 12.53 4.37
N GLU A 117 4.74 13.47 5.19
CA GLU A 117 4.90 14.88 4.80
C GLU A 117 5.81 15.00 3.57
N ALA A 118 6.99 14.37 3.61
CA ALA A 118 7.91 14.38 2.48
C ALA A 118 7.37 13.68 1.24
N ALA A 119 6.55 12.63 1.40
CA ALA A 119 5.88 11.96 0.29
C ALA A 119 4.80 12.87 -0.32
N HIS A 120 4.03 13.57 0.51
CA HIS A 120 3.01 14.52 0.07
C HIS A 120 3.62 15.67 -0.75
N ASP A 121 4.70 16.28 -0.28
CA ASP A 121 5.43 17.33 -0.99
C ASP A 121 5.95 16.86 -2.36
N ARG A 122 6.48 15.63 -2.41
CA ARG A 122 6.95 15.02 -3.67
C ARG A 122 5.79 14.71 -4.61
N ALA A 123 4.63 14.31 -4.10
CA ALA A 123 3.46 14.08 -4.93
C ALA A 123 2.99 15.41 -5.53
N LEU A 124 2.90 16.48 -4.71
CA LEU A 124 2.50 17.83 -5.12
C LEU A 124 3.44 18.40 -6.20
N SER A 125 4.75 18.44 -5.93
CA SER A 125 5.76 18.94 -6.88
C SER A 125 5.79 18.20 -8.22
N ARG A 126 5.28 16.97 -8.27
CA ARG A 126 5.17 16.14 -9.49
C ARG A 126 3.79 16.14 -10.12
N ALA A 127 2.83 16.87 -9.56
CA ALA A 127 1.44 16.89 -9.99
C ALA A 127 0.77 15.50 -10.12
N LEU A 128 1.20 14.50 -9.33
CA LEU A 128 0.65 13.14 -9.41
C LEU A 128 -0.74 13.04 -8.76
N PRO A 129 -1.76 12.43 -9.40
CA PRO A 129 -3.06 12.16 -8.77
C PRO A 129 -2.89 11.54 -7.38
N ARG A 130 -3.60 12.10 -6.38
CA ARG A 130 -3.45 11.70 -4.98
C ARG A 130 -4.77 11.78 -4.20
N ALA A 131 -4.87 10.99 -3.15
CA ALA A 131 -5.87 11.13 -2.10
C ALA A 131 -5.17 11.24 -0.75
N VAL A 132 -5.75 11.99 0.19
CA VAL A 132 -5.19 12.22 1.53
C VAL A 132 -6.19 11.82 2.59
N PHE A 133 -5.67 11.37 3.74
CA PHE A 133 -6.45 11.14 4.94
C PHE A 133 -5.68 11.78 6.11
N THR A 134 -6.28 12.78 6.78
CA THR A 134 -5.72 13.41 7.98
C THR A 134 -6.30 12.78 9.23
N SER A 135 -5.60 12.91 10.37
CA SER A 135 -6.07 12.35 11.65
C SER A 135 -7.44 12.89 12.09
N ASP A 136 -7.76 14.14 11.76
CA ASP A 136 -9.05 14.77 12.09
C ASP A 136 -10.25 14.01 11.53
N LEU A 137 -10.08 13.29 10.40
CA LEU A 137 -11.15 12.53 9.77
C LEU A 137 -11.64 11.34 10.61
N PHE A 138 -10.88 10.93 11.63
CA PHE A 138 -11.37 9.92 12.59
C PHE A 138 -12.43 10.47 13.54
N ALA A 139 -12.51 11.80 13.71
CA ALA A 139 -13.45 12.45 14.61
C ALA A 139 -14.74 12.92 13.91
N THR A 140 -14.83 12.73 12.60
CA THR A 140 -15.96 13.16 11.77
C THR A 140 -16.81 11.97 11.32
N GLY A 141 -18.07 12.23 10.97
CA GLY A 141 -19.05 11.18 10.62
C GLY A 141 -19.56 11.20 9.17
N ASN A 142 -19.16 12.17 8.36
CA ASN A 142 -19.65 12.33 6.98
C ASN A 142 -18.67 13.10 6.08
N ASP A 143 -18.81 12.94 4.77
CA ASP A 143 -17.94 13.57 3.75
C ASP A 143 -17.85 15.10 3.88
N ARG A 144 -18.97 15.78 4.12
CA ARG A 144 -18.99 17.24 4.20
C ARG A 144 -18.08 17.73 5.32
N ASP A 145 -18.19 17.10 6.48
CA ASP A 145 -17.40 17.47 7.66
C ASP A 145 -15.93 17.03 7.49
N ASN A 146 -15.67 15.88 6.85
CA ASN A 146 -14.31 15.46 6.45
C ASN A 146 -13.64 16.54 5.59
N ARG A 147 -14.32 16.99 4.53
CA ARG A 147 -13.78 18.01 3.62
C ARG A 147 -13.62 19.37 4.30
N ALA A 148 -14.51 19.72 5.22
CA ALA A 148 -14.38 20.94 6.01
C ALA A 148 -13.16 20.90 6.94
N ALA A 149 -12.91 19.75 7.59
CA ALA A 149 -11.73 19.54 8.43
C ALA A 149 -10.43 19.71 7.65
N VAL A 150 -10.30 19.05 6.48
CA VAL A 150 -9.10 19.22 5.63
C VAL A 150 -8.96 20.66 5.15
N ARG A 151 -10.06 21.32 4.74
CA ARG A 151 -10.03 22.70 4.24
C ARG A 151 -9.58 23.72 5.29
N ALA A 152 -9.79 23.44 6.57
CA ALA A 152 -9.43 24.34 7.67
C ALA A 152 -7.92 24.41 7.93
N VAL A 153 -7.14 23.45 7.41
CA VAL A 153 -5.73 23.29 7.74
C VAL A 153 -4.84 23.64 6.53
N PRO A 154 -3.84 24.52 6.67
CA PRO A 154 -2.87 24.79 5.62
C PRO A 154 -2.11 23.53 5.20
N THR A 155 -1.69 23.45 3.93
CA THR A 155 -0.99 22.28 3.37
C THR A 155 0.19 21.79 4.22
N ALA A 156 0.99 22.71 4.75
CA ALA A 156 2.17 22.39 5.55
C ALA A 156 1.85 21.88 6.98
N GLU A 157 0.60 22.04 7.42
CA GLU A 157 0.15 21.69 8.77
C GLU A 157 -0.77 20.46 8.78
N LEU A 158 -1.03 19.85 7.62
CA LEU A 158 -1.87 18.65 7.52
C LEU A 158 -1.25 17.49 8.32
N ASP A 159 -1.94 17.01 9.36
CA ASP A 159 -1.54 15.80 10.10
C ASP A 159 -1.96 14.54 9.33
N LEU A 160 -1.19 14.19 8.31
CA LEU A 160 -1.46 13.04 7.45
C LEU A 160 -1.30 11.73 8.22
N VAL A 161 -2.30 10.85 8.07
CA VAL A 161 -2.25 9.45 8.51
C VAL A 161 -2.21 8.48 7.33
N GLY A 162 -2.56 8.94 6.14
CA GLY A 162 -2.44 8.17 4.91
C GLY A 162 -2.43 9.00 3.63
N LEU A 163 -1.78 8.46 2.60
CA LEU A 163 -1.63 9.06 1.28
C LEU A 163 -1.75 7.96 0.22
N ALA A 164 -2.66 8.11 -0.74
CA ALA A 164 -2.63 7.31 -1.97
C ALA A 164 -2.10 8.15 -3.13
N VAL A 165 -1.33 7.53 -4.01
CA VAL A 165 -0.77 8.15 -5.21
C VAL A 165 -0.85 7.21 -6.40
N HIS A 166 -1.17 7.75 -7.57
CA HIS A 166 -1.15 7.05 -8.84
C HIS A 166 -0.27 7.79 -9.87
N GLY A 167 0.44 7.06 -10.71
CA GLY A 167 1.19 7.63 -11.84
C GLY A 167 2.29 6.72 -12.37
N PRO A 168 3.21 7.24 -13.20
CA PRO A 168 4.35 6.47 -13.73
C PRO A 168 5.18 5.86 -12.60
N ARG A 169 5.60 4.61 -12.73
CA ARG A 169 6.30 3.86 -11.66
C ARG A 169 7.45 4.66 -11.03
N ASN A 170 8.34 5.22 -11.86
CA ASN A 170 9.48 6.01 -11.41
C ASN A 170 9.08 7.26 -10.61
N GLY A 171 7.94 7.87 -10.93
CA GLY A 171 7.39 9.00 -10.20
C GLY A 171 6.90 8.58 -8.82
N VAL A 172 6.12 7.50 -8.77
CA VAL A 172 5.59 6.93 -7.52
C VAL A 172 6.71 6.42 -6.62
N ASP A 173 7.72 5.75 -7.15
CA ASP A 173 8.86 5.24 -6.37
C ASP A 173 9.66 6.38 -5.72
N LYS A 174 9.79 7.53 -6.41
CA LYS A 174 10.41 8.73 -5.83
C LYS A 174 9.56 9.35 -4.71
N VAL A 175 8.23 9.32 -4.84
CA VAL A 175 7.32 9.79 -3.79
C VAL A 175 7.52 8.97 -2.51
N LEU A 176 7.58 7.64 -2.64
CA LEU A 176 7.68 6.70 -1.54
C LEU A 176 9.10 6.54 -0.96
N LYS A 177 10.06 7.37 -1.36
CA LYS A 177 11.43 7.28 -0.85
C LYS A 177 11.45 7.42 0.67
N GLY A 178 11.96 6.39 1.35
CA GLY A 178 12.02 6.31 2.82
C GLY A 178 10.92 5.46 3.45
N ALA A 179 9.86 5.14 2.71
CA ALA A 179 8.82 4.24 3.16
C ALA A 179 9.23 2.76 3.07
N ARG A 180 8.58 1.92 3.87
CA ARG A 180 8.79 0.47 3.93
C ARG A 180 7.58 -0.24 3.35
N MET A 181 7.78 -1.40 2.73
CA MET A 181 6.65 -2.25 2.38
C MET A 181 5.90 -2.63 3.67
N HIS A 182 4.57 -2.54 3.66
CA HIS A 182 3.76 -2.95 4.80
C HIS A 182 3.92 -4.48 5.01
N PRO A 183 4.08 -4.95 6.27
CA PRO A 183 4.19 -6.38 6.59
C PRO A 183 2.92 -7.16 6.24
#